data_AF-A0A235EVF6-F1
#
_entry.id   AF-A0A235EVF6-F1
#
_cell.length_a   1.000
_cell.length_b   1.000
_cell.length_c   1.000
_cell.angle_alpha   90.00
_cell.angle_beta   90.00
_cell.angle_gamma   90.00
#
_symmetry.space_group_name_H-M   'P 1'
#
loop_
_entity.id
_entity.type
_entity.pdbx_description
1 polymer ?
#
loop_
_entity_poly.entity_id
_entity_poly.type
_entity_poly.pdbx_seq_one_letter_code
_entity_poly.pdbx_strand_id
1 'polypeptide(L)'
;MRPPSSLPRFAAALLFAFISGTAVAGAQQYEPLAASVRAALHKAVSDAAAPALPIPDAGERAQWLAEMSRRLQKRIPDASYRTELLTSIHYEATRAGLDPQLVLGLIQVESNFRKYAISSAGARGYMQVMPFWLKVMERPDDNLFHLRTNLRYGCTILRHYLDIEKGNLFRALGRYNGSLGKAEYPNLVRAAWEKHWSWQPEQLAAGAVASATTPAN
;
A
#
# COMPACT_ATOMS: atom_id res chain seq x y z
N MET A 1 -41.51 -59.16 13.91
CA MET A 1 -41.82 -58.31 12.75
C MET A 1 -41.42 -56.88 13.07
N ARG A 2 -40.42 -56.30 12.37
CA ARG A 2 -40.14 -54.85 12.39
C ARG A 2 -40.96 -54.17 11.28
N PRO A 3 -41.35 -52.90 11.50
CA PRO A 3 -41.06 -51.88 10.50
C PRO A 3 -40.30 -50.67 11.09
N PRO A 4 -39.77 -49.77 10.24
CA PRO A 4 -38.58 -48.96 10.51
C PRO A 4 -38.87 -47.46 10.74
N SER A 5 -37.78 -46.67 10.82
CA SER A 5 -37.66 -45.20 10.78
C SER A 5 -37.73 -44.51 12.16
N SER A 6 -36.90 -43.51 12.50
CA SER A 6 -36.21 -42.52 11.69
C SER A 6 -34.98 -41.96 12.45
N LEU A 7 -33.89 -41.70 11.72
CA LEU A 7 -32.76 -40.87 12.17
C LEU A 7 -33.18 -39.40 12.18
N PRO A 8 -32.82 -38.60 13.19
CA PRO A 8 -32.66 -37.16 12.99
C PRO A 8 -31.25 -36.88 12.48
N ARG A 9 -31.19 -36.40 11.24
CA ARG A 9 -30.03 -35.75 10.64
C ARG A 9 -29.99 -34.28 11.07
N PHE A 10 -28.79 -33.71 11.02
CA PHE A 10 -28.45 -32.28 10.93
C PHE A 10 -28.51 -31.42 12.19
N ALA A 11 -27.31 -31.12 12.70
CA ALA A 11 -26.88 -29.74 12.90
C ALA A 11 -25.36 -29.66 12.75
N ALA A 12 -24.87 -29.83 11.51
CA ALA A 12 -23.52 -29.41 11.19
C ALA A 12 -23.53 -27.88 11.16
N ALA A 13 -23.17 -27.26 12.28
CA ALA A 13 -22.88 -25.84 12.34
C ALA A 13 -21.67 -25.57 11.45
N LEU A 14 -21.92 -25.14 10.21
CA LEU A 14 -20.93 -24.52 9.35
C LEU A 14 -20.49 -23.21 10.03
N LEU A 15 -19.45 -23.30 10.85
CA LEU A 15 -18.65 -22.15 11.22
C LEU A 15 -18.05 -21.58 9.92
N PHE A 16 -18.70 -20.55 9.39
CA PHE A 16 -18.05 -19.63 8.47
C PHE A 16 -16.93 -18.94 9.25
N ALA A 17 -15.74 -19.55 9.24
CA ALA A 17 -14.52 -18.86 9.59
C ALA A 17 -14.31 -17.76 8.55
N PHE A 18 -14.75 -16.55 8.86
CA PHE A 18 -14.26 -15.34 8.20
C PHE A 18 -12.76 -15.31 8.42
N ILE A 19 -11.99 -15.78 7.43
CA ILE A 19 -10.55 -15.58 7.37
C ILE A 19 -10.37 -14.07 7.17
N SER A 20 -10.38 -13.35 8.28
CA SER A 20 -10.02 -11.96 8.34
C SER A 20 -8.55 -11.92 7.97
N GLY A 21 -8.25 -11.61 6.70
CA GLY A 21 -6.87 -11.58 6.21
C GLY A 21 -6.01 -10.82 7.19
N THR A 22 -4.98 -11.46 7.74
CA THR A 22 -4.12 -10.85 8.74
C THR A 22 -3.28 -9.76 8.07
N ALA A 23 -3.13 -8.62 8.72
CA ALA A 23 -2.18 -7.60 8.29
C ALA A 23 -0.76 -8.21 8.38
N VAL A 24 0.02 -8.15 7.30
CA VAL A 24 1.38 -8.73 7.27
C VAL A 24 2.39 -7.67 7.68
N ALA A 25 2.20 -7.10 8.88
CA ALA A 25 3.14 -6.16 9.47
C ALA A 25 4.11 -6.93 10.38
N GLY A 26 5.41 -6.87 10.06
CA GLY A 26 6.47 -7.42 10.88
C GLY A 26 6.74 -6.55 12.11
N ALA A 27 7.65 -7.02 12.97
CA ALA A 27 8.05 -6.30 14.18
C ALA A 27 9.15 -5.27 13.84
N GLN A 28 8.81 -4.24 13.06
CA GLN A 28 9.72 -3.13 12.77
C GLN A 28 10.25 -2.54 14.07
N GLN A 29 11.58 -2.50 14.21
CA GLN A 29 12.25 -1.96 15.38
C GLN A 29 12.71 -0.52 15.13
N TYR A 30 12.69 0.29 16.19
CA TYR A 30 13.24 1.64 16.14
C TYR A 30 14.76 1.59 16.09
N GLU A 31 15.34 2.11 15.01
CA GLU A 31 16.77 2.35 14.87
C GLU A 31 17.07 3.83 15.19
N PRO A 32 18.00 4.14 16.11
CA PRO A 32 18.33 5.53 16.44
C PRO A 32 18.75 6.34 15.21
N LEU A 33 18.07 7.46 14.97
CA LEU A 33 18.35 8.36 13.84
C LEU A 33 19.14 9.59 14.28
N ALA A 34 20.04 10.05 13.41
CA ALA A 34 20.72 11.34 13.60
C ALA A 34 19.70 12.50 13.65
N ALA A 35 20.02 13.56 14.39
CA ALA A 35 19.13 14.71 14.56
C ALA A 35 18.76 15.36 13.21
N SER A 36 19.71 15.43 12.27
CA SER A 36 19.47 15.94 10.92
C SER A 36 18.47 15.10 10.13
N VAL A 37 18.55 13.77 10.26
CA VAL A 37 17.61 12.84 9.62
C VAL A 37 16.21 13.01 10.21
N ARG A 38 16.10 13.08 11.54
CA ARG A 38 14.83 13.37 12.21
C ARG A 38 14.21 14.69 11.75
N ALA A 39 15.02 15.76 11.67
CA ALA A 39 14.56 17.06 11.20
C ALA A 39 14.07 17.01 9.75
N ALA A 40 14.77 16.30 8.87
CA ALA A 40 14.35 16.10 7.49
C ALA A 40 13.03 15.33 7.39
N LEU A 41 12.86 14.27 8.19
CA LEU A 41 11.61 13.50 8.25
C LEU A 41 10.44 14.31 8.83
N HIS A 42 10.68 15.06 9.91
CA HIS A 42 9.69 15.97 10.48
C HIS A 42 9.21 16.98 9.43
N LYS A 43 10.15 17.62 8.71
CA LYS A 43 9.81 18.55 7.62
C LYS A 43 9.02 17.85 6.51
N ALA A 44 9.46 16.67 6.07
CA ALA A 44 8.79 15.89 5.04
C ALA A 44 7.35 15.49 5.43
N VAL A 45 7.03 15.34 6.71
CA VAL A 45 5.64 15.08 7.14
C VAL A 45 4.85 16.37 7.38
N SER A 46 5.48 17.42 7.91
CA SER A 46 4.83 18.68 8.28
C SER A 46 4.54 19.62 7.09
N ASP A 47 5.28 19.53 5.97
CA ASP A 47 5.09 20.43 4.82
C ASP A 47 3.68 20.30 4.21
N ALA A 48 2.87 21.34 4.36
CA ALA A 48 1.47 21.36 3.93
C ALA A 48 1.33 21.77 2.46
N ALA A 49 0.80 20.84 1.66
CA ALA A 49 -0.21 21.00 0.62
C ALA A 49 -0.09 19.82 -0.33
N ALA A 50 -1.23 19.27 -0.73
CA ALA A 50 -1.31 18.43 -1.90
C ALA A 50 -1.93 19.21 -3.08
N PRO A 51 -1.13 19.95 -3.87
CA PRO A 51 -1.60 20.43 -5.16
C PRO A 51 -1.69 19.25 -6.13
N ALA A 52 -2.68 19.30 -7.04
CA ALA A 52 -2.97 18.44 -8.19
C ALA A 52 -2.15 17.14 -8.37
N LEU A 53 -2.85 16.03 -8.69
CA LEU A 53 -2.20 14.78 -9.10
C LEU A 53 -1.12 15.05 -10.14
N PRO A 54 0.15 14.68 -9.89
CA PRO A 54 1.25 14.89 -10.84
C PRO A 54 1.22 13.82 -11.94
N ILE A 55 0.05 13.64 -12.56
CA ILE A 55 -0.08 12.95 -13.84
C ILE A 55 -0.15 14.07 -14.89
N PRO A 56 0.82 14.15 -15.82
CA PRO A 56 0.95 15.28 -16.76
C PRO A 56 -0.30 15.49 -17.62
N ASP A 57 -1.01 14.41 -17.95
CA ASP A 57 -2.19 14.44 -18.81
C ASP A 57 -3.50 14.19 -18.04
N ALA A 58 -4.53 14.99 -18.35
CA ALA A 58 -5.85 14.86 -17.73
C ALA A 58 -6.57 13.56 -18.14
N GLY A 59 -6.32 13.09 -19.37
CA GLY A 59 -6.85 11.82 -19.87
C GLY A 59 -6.20 10.62 -19.19
N GLU A 60 -4.88 10.58 -19.14
CA GLU A 60 -4.10 9.54 -18.47
C GLU A 60 -4.50 9.40 -16.99
N ARG A 61 -4.69 10.54 -16.31
CA ARG A 61 -5.19 10.57 -14.93
C ARG A 61 -6.56 9.93 -14.78
N ALA A 62 -7.48 10.26 -15.68
CA ALA A 62 -8.84 9.71 -15.66
C ALA A 62 -8.83 8.20 -15.92
N GLN A 63 -8.01 7.74 -16.87
CA GLN A 63 -7.84 6.31 -17.19
C GLN A 63 -7.27 5.53 -15.99
N TRP A 64 -6.19 6.04 -15.38
CA TRP A 64 -5.59 5.41 -14.21
C TRP A 64 -6.57 5.34 -13.04
N LEU A 65 -7.26 6.45 -12.73
CA LEU A 65 -8.26 6.48 -11.66
C LEU A 65 -9.41 5.50 -11.92
N ALA A 66 -9.92 5.45 -13.16
CA ALA A 66 -10.99 4.53 -13.53
C ALA A 66 -10.56 3.06 -13.36
N GLU A 67 -9.37 2.71 -13.85
CA GLU A 67 -8.86 1.34 -13.77
C GLU A 67 -8.56 0.92 -12.33
N MET A 68 -7.87 1.76 -11.55
CA MET A 68 -7.59 1.46 -10.15
C MET A 68 -8.85 1.42 -9.29
N SER A 69 -9.84 2.29 -9.57
CA SER A 69 -11.14 2.28 -8.89
C SER A 69 -11.90 0.98 -9.16
N ARG A 70 -11.89 0.50 -10.41
CA ARG A 70 -12.47 -0.80 -10.79
C ARG A 70 -11.82 -1.95 -10.02
N ARG A 71 -10.49 -1.99 -9.93
CA ARG A 71 -9.74 -3.02 -9.19
C ARG A 71 -10.03 -3.00 -7.67
N LEU A 72 -10.29 -1.82 -7.11
CA LEU A 72 -10.62 -1.65 -5.69
C LEU A 72 -12.08 -1.88 -5.32
N GLN A 73 -13.00 -1.92 -6.30
CA GLN A 73 -14.45 -1.97 -6.05
C GLN A 73 -14.89 -3.08 -5.08
N LYS A 74 -14.27 -4.27 -5.16
CA LYS A 74 -14.58 -5.39 -4.26
C LYS A 74 -14.15 -5.15 -2.81
N ARG A 75 -13.10 -4.34 -2.58
CA ARG A 75 -12.56 -4.06 -1.24
C ARG A 75 -13.17 -2.81 -0.63
N ILE A 76 -13.52 -1.84 -1.46
CA ILE A 76 -14.07 -0.55 -1.06
C ILE A 76 -15.27 -0.27 -1.98
N PRO A 77 -16.51 -0.60 -1.59
CA PRO A 77 -17.70 -0.40 -2.43
C PRO A 77 -18.03 1.07 -2.74
N ASP A 78 -17.70 1.98 -1.82
CA ASP A 78 -17.94 3.42 -1.98
C ASP A 78 -17.03 4.04 -3.05
N ALA A 79 -17.62 4.56 -4.13
CA ALA A 79 -16.88 5.09 -5.27
C ALA A 79 -16.20 6.44 -4.99
N SER A 80 -16.83 7.30 -4.18
CA SER A 80 -16.27 8.60 -3.80
C SER A 80 -15.01 8.41 -2.97
N TYR A 81 -15.08 7.53 -1.98
CA TYR A 81 -13.97 7.18 -1.11
C TYR A 81 -12.84 6.46 -1.87
N ARG A 82 -13.15 5.57 -2.83
CA ARG A 82 -12.11 5.02 -3.73
C ARG A 82 -11.36 6.11 -4.46
N THR A 83 -12.07 7.11 -4.99
CA THR A 83 -11.46 8.22 -5.73
C THR A 83 -10.58 9.08 -4.82
N GLU A 84 -11.05 9.40 -3.61
CA GLU A 84 -10.28 10.14 -2.60
C GLU A 84 -9.01 9.37 -2.20
N LEU A 85 -9.14 8.07 -1.91
CA LEU A 85 -8.04 7.19 -1.54
C LEU A 85 -6.98 7.13 -2.65
N LEU A 86 -7.40 6.84 -3.88
CA LEU A 86 -6.48 6.72 -5.03
C LEU A 86 -5.77 8.03 -5.33
N THR A 87 -6.50 9.15 -5.25
CA THR A 87 -5.93 10.49 -5.40
C THR A 87 -4.87 10.75 -4.33
N SER A 88 -5.17 10.39 -3.08
CA SER A 88 -4.26 10.57 -1.95
C SER A 88 -3.03 9.66 -2.04
N ILE A 89 -3.19 8.40 -2.46
CA ILE A 89 -2.10 7.45 -2.67
C ILE A 89 -1.16 7.97 -3.74
N HIS A 90 -1.71 8.33 -4.90
CA HIS A 90 -0.90 8.82 -6.00
C HIS A 90 -0.14 10.08 -5.59
N TYR A 91 -0.82 11.02 -4.95
CA TYR A 91 -0.18 12.25 -4.47
C TYR A 91 0.97 11.99 -3.50
N GLU A 92 0.75 11.24 -2.40
CA GLU A 92 1.80 11.04 -1.39
C GLU A 92 2.93 10.14 -1.89
N ALA A 93 2.64 9.17 -2.77
CA ALA A 93 3.66 8.35 -3.42
C ALA A 93 4.58 9.20 -4.31
N THR A 94 4.01 9.96 -5.24
CA THR A 94 4.77 10.80 -6.17
C THR A 94 5.56 11.90 -5.47
N ARG A 95 4.96 12.54 -4.45
CA ARG A 95 5.65 13.50 -3.58
C ARG A 95 6.89 12.92 -2.91
N ALA A 96 6.82 11.65 -2.50
CA ALA A 96 7.94 10.94 -1.90
C ALA A 96 8.91 10.32 -2.94
N GLY A 97 8.68 10.53 -4.24
CA GLY A 97 9.47 9.92 -5.31
C GLY A 97 9.31 8.40 -5.40
N LEU A 98 8.10 7.91 -5.10
CA LEU A 98 7.71 6.50 -5.17
C LEU A 98 6.73 6.28 -6.32
N ASP A 99 6.75 5.07 -6.90
CA ASP A 99 5.72 4.63 -7.83
C ASP A 99 4.37 4.42 -7.09
N PRO A 100 3.28 5.11 -7.49
CA PRO A 100 1.94 4.89 -6.94
C PRO A 100 1.47 3.43 -6.96
N GLN A 101 1.85 2.66 -7.99
CA GLN A 101 1.47 1.26 -8.15
C GLN A 101 2.20 0.37 -7.16
N LEU A 102 3.47 0.68 -6.86
CA LEU A 102 4.23 0.04 -5.78
C LEU A 102 3.54 0.30 -4.43
N VAL A 103 3.12 1.54 -4.16
CA VAL A 103 2.42 1.89 -2.91
C VAL A 103 1.07 1.18 -2.80
N LEU A 104 0.32 1.02 -3.90
CA LEU A 104 -0.90 0.18 -3.92
C LEU A 104 -0.60 -1.28 -3.56
N GLY A 105 0.46 -1.86 -4.12
CA GLY A 105 0.92 -3.22 -3.78
C GLY A 105 1.29 -3.36 -2.31
N LEU A 106 2.01 -2.38 -1.76
CA LEU A 106 2.37 -2.33 -0.35
C LEU A 106 1.13 -2.26 0.55
N ILE A 107 0.17 -1.35 0.28
CA ILE A 107 -1.07 -1.22 1.05
C ILE A 107 -1.90 -2.51 1.02
N GLN A 108 -1.90 -3.20 -0.13
CA GLN A 108 -2.58 -4.50 -0.23
C GLN A 108 -2.01 -5.51 0.77
N VAL A 109 -0.68 -5.62 0.85
CA VAL A 109 0.00 -6.57 1.75
C VAL A 109 -0.15 -6.14 3.22
N GLU A 110 -0.03 -4.84 3.49
CA GLU A 110 -0.05 -4.31 4.85
C GLU A 110 -1.44 -4.39 5.48
N SER A 111 -2.47 -3.90 4.79
CA SER A 111 -3.80 -3.76 5.39
C SER A 111 -4.93 -4.37 4.58
N ASN A 112 -4.66 -4.82 3.34
CA ASN A 112 -5.68 -5.11 2.33
C ASN A 112 -6.68 -3.95 2.19
N PHE A 113 -6.17 -2.71 2.23
CA PHE A 113 -6.94 -1.45 2.13
C PHE A 113 -7.93 -1.19 3.28
N ARG A 114 -7.66 -1.70 4.49
CA ARG A 114 -8.49 -1.43 5.68
C ARG A 114 -7.96 -0.21 6.45
N LYS A 115 -8.75 0.87 6.48
CA LYS A 115 -8.43 2.13 7.18
C LYS A 115 -8.07 1.94 8.65
N TYR A 116 -8.78 1.06 9.35
CA TYR A 116 -8.64 0.84 10.80
C TYR A 116 -7.88 -0.45 11.13
N ALA A 117 -7.03 -0.94 10.22
CA ALA A 117 -6.20 -2.12 10.49
C ALA A 117 -5.23 -1.83 11.64
N ILE A 118 -5.13 -2.78 12.56
CA ILE A 118 -4.16 -2.80 13.66
C ILE A 118 -3.47 -4.17 13.66
N SER A 119 -2.14 -4.20 13.59
CA SER A 119 -1.39 -5.46 13.72
C SER A 119 -1.22 -5.87 15.18
N SER A 120 -0.81 -7.12 15.42
CA SER A 120 -0.42 -7.59 16.75
C SER A 120 0.75 -6.80 17.35
N ALA A 121 1.65 -6.27 16.52
CA ALA A 121 2.75 -5.40 16.93
C ALA A 121 2.31 -3.94 17.17
N GLY A 122 1.05 -3.60 16.86
CA GLY A 122 0.50 -2.26 17.07
C GLY A 122 0.65 -1.30 15.88
N ALA A 123 1.04 -1.80 14.70
CA ALA A 123 1.09 -1.04 13.46
C ALA A 123 -0.32 -0.60 13.04
N ARG A 124 -0.48 0.60 12.46
CA ARG A 124 -1.81 1.22 12.24
C ARG A 124 -2.06 1.67 10.81
N GLY A 125 -3.32 1.50 10.37
CA GLY A 125 -3.86 2.09 9.15
C GLY A 125 -3.42 1.41 7.86
N TYR A 126 -3.60 2.10 6.74
CA TYR A 126 -3.40 1.58 5.38
C TYR A 126 -2.01 0.99 5.13
N MET A 127 -0.99 1.72 5.52
CA MET A 127 0.42 1.37 5.33
C MET A 127 1.06 0.79 6.59
N GLN A 128 0.25 0.44 7.60
CA GLN A 128 0.68 -0.16 8.88
C GLN A 128 1.89 0.57 9.49
N VAL A 129 1.72 1.87 9.72
CA VAL A 129 2.77 2.71 10.33
C VAL A 129 2.86 2.40 11.82
N MET A 130 4.07 2.17 12.31
CA MET A 130 4.33 1.95 13.73
C MET A 130 4.22 3.26 14.55
N PRO A 131 3.55 3.26 15.72
CA PRO A 131 3.35 4.47 16.52
C PRO A 131 4.62 5.19 16.97
N PHE A 132 5.77 4.51 17.06
CA PHE A 132 7.02 5.17 17.46
C PHE A 132 7.44 6.28 16.47
N TRP A 133 7.04 6.17 15.20
CA TRP A 133 7.32 7.18 14.18
C TRP A 133 6.71 8.55 14.50
N LEU A 134 5.59 8.58 15.23
CA LEU A 134 4.99 9.83 15.74
C LEU A 134 5.98 10.59 16.62
N LYS A 135 6.72 9.88 17.47
CA LYS A 135 7.74 10.46 18.35
C LYS A 135 8.98 10.87 17.57
N VAL A 136 9.44 10.02 16.64
CA VAL A 136 10.62 10.27 15.80
C VAL A 136 10.46 11.55 14.97
N MET A 137 9.25 11.77 14.47
CA MET A 137 8.90 12.93 13.66
C MET A 137 8.30 14.07 14.49
N GLU A 138 8.37 14.02 15.84
CA GLU A 138 7.95 15.10 16.74
C GLU A 138 6.49 15.56 16.53
N ARG A 139 5.60 14.60 16.29
CA ARG A 139 4.15 14.80 16.05
C ARG A 139 3.34 13.74 16.82
N PRO A 140 3.38 13.74 18.16
CA PRO A 140 2.73 12.72 18.98
C PRO A 140 1.19 12.70 18.86
N ASP A 141 0.59 13.82 18.48
CA ASP A 141 -0.86 13.99 18.40
C ASP A 141 -1.46 13.59 17.04
N ASP A 142 -0.62 13.24 16.06
CA ASP A 142 -1.08 12.82 14.74
C ASP A 142 -1.82 11.46 14.82
N ASN A 143 -2.95 11.37 14.11
CA ASN A 143 -3.74 10.15 14.04
C ASN A 143 -3.38 9.28 12.82
N LEU A 144 -2.72 8.14 13.07
CA LEU A 144 -2.34 7.18 12.03
C LEU A 144 -3.52 6.45 11.37
N PHE A 145 -4.77 6.65 11.81
CA PHE A 145 -5.97 6.18 11.09
C PHE A 145 -6.53 7.20 10.09
N HIS A 146 -6.04 8.44 10.11
CA HIS A 146 -6.42 9.43 9.11
C HIS A 146 -5.72 9.12 7.78
N LEU A 147 -6.50 9.10 6.70
CA LEU A 147 -6.06 8.66 5.37
C LEU A 147 -4.76 9.36 4.92
N ARG A 148 -4.78 10.68 4.83
CA ARG A 148 -3.64 11.46 4.34
C ARG A 148 -2.43 11.35 5.26
N THR A 149 -2.64 11.44 6.58
CA THR A 149 -1.58 11.26 7.58
C THR A 149 -0.91 9.90 7.43
N ASN A 150 -1.67 8.81 7.37
CA ASN A 150 -1.11 7.46 7.25
C ASN A 150 -0.28 7.28 5.98
N LEU A 151 -0.82 7.72 4.83
CA LEU A 151 -0.12 7.61 3.54
C LEU A 151 1.16 8.45 3.52
N ARG A 152 1.11 9.66 4.06
CA ARG A 152 2.27 10.54 4.16
C ARG A 152 3.39 9.94 5.00
N TYR A 153 3.06 9.41 6.18
CA TYR A 153 4.03 8.71 7.02
C TYR A 153 4.62 7.51 6.29
N GLY A 154 3.77 6.60 5.78
CA GLY A 154 4.23 5.38 5.12
C GLY A 154 5.11 5.66 3.90
N CYS A 155 4.72 6.61 3.04
CA CYS A 155 5.53 6.99 1.88
C CYS A 155 6.86 7.64 2.28
N THR A 156 6.86 8.53 3.28
CA THR A 156 8.08 9.17 3.79
C THR A 156 9.05 8.16 4.40
N ILE A 157 8.53 7.20 5.17
CA ILE A 157 9.32 6.12 5.78
C ILE A 157 9.91 5.19 4.71
N LEU A 158 9.11 4.80 3.71
CA LEU A 158 9.61 3.95 2.63
C LEU A 158 10.70 4.64 1.80
N ARG A 159 10.51 5.93 1.46
CA ARG A 159 11.54 6.75 0.79
C ARG A 159 12.82 6.80 1.60
N HIS A 160 12.71 7.07 2.90
CA HIS A 160 13.86 7.06 3.81
C HIS A 160 14.64 5.74 3.77
N TYR A 161 13.95 4.60 3.79
CA TYR A 161 14.63 3.31 3.70
C TYR A 161 15.21 3.03 2.32
N LEU A 162 14.58 3.52 1.24
CA LEU A 162 15.18 3.47 -0.09
C LEU A 162 16.47 4.29 -0.17
N ASP A 163 16.53 5.46 0.48
CA ASP A 163 17.74 6.28 0.54
C ASP A 163 18.88 5.56 1.28
N ILE A 164 18.58 4.99 2.47
CA ILE A 164 19.54 4.20 3.24
C ILE A 164 20.06 3.01 2.43
N GLU A 165 19.16 2.33 1.71
CA GLU A 165 19.48 1.14 0.93
C GLU A 165 19.91 1.45 -0.51
N LYS A 166 20.23 2.72 -0.81
CA LYS A 166 20.77 3.18 -2.10
C LYS A 166 19.92 2.74 -3.30
N GLY A 167 18.60 2.82 -3.15
CA GLY A 167 17.62 2.42 -4.17
C GLY A 167 17.31 0.92 -4.22
N ASN A 168 17.91 0.10 -3.35
CA ASN A 168 17.58 -1.33 -3.29
C ASN A 168 16.22 -1.55 -2.62
N LEU A 169 15.17 -1.65 -3.46
CA LEU A 169 13.80 -1.82 -3.02
C LEU A 169 13.58 -3.08 -2.17
N PHE A 170 14.26 -4.19 -2.49
CA PHE A 170 14.14 -5.43 -1.72
C PHE A 170 14.56 -5.21 -0.26
N ARG A 171 15.71 -4.56 -0.05
CA ARG A 171 16.23 -4.28 1.29
C ARG A 171 15.41 -3.20 2.00
N ALA A 172 14.96 -2.18 1.27
CA ALA A 172 14.10 -1.13 1.82
C ALA A 172 12.76 -1.69 2.35
N LEU A 173 12.10 -2.58 1.59
CA LEU A 173 10.89 -3.27 2.04
C LEU A 173 11.16 -4.17 3.25
N GLY A 174 12.31 -4.85 3.27
CA GLY A 174 12.76 -5.60 4.45
C GLY A 174 12.87 -4.71 5.70
N ARG A 175 13.42 -3.50 5.60
CA ARG A 175 13.46 -2.53 6.72
C ARG A 175 12.09 -2.01 7.10
N TYR A 176 11.28 -1.66 6.11
CA TYR A 176 9.92 -1.15 6.31
C TYR A 176 9.10 -2.08 7.20
N ASN A 177 9.18 -3.38 6.93
CA ASN A 177 8.50 -4.42 7.68
C ASN A 177 9.21 -4.87 8.96
N GLY A 178 10.54 -4.76 9.04
CA GLY A 178 11.35 -5.33 10.11
C GLY A 178 11.85 -6.76 9.83
N SER A 179 11.94 -7.15 8.57
CA SER A 179 12.39 -8.47 8.10
C SER A 179 13.64 -8.37 7.20
N LEU A 180 14.54 -7.42 7.49
CA LEU A 180 15.74 -7.15 6.68
C LEU A 180 16.51 -8.44 6.35
N GLY A 181 16.78 -8.64 5.06
CA GLY A 181 17.48 -9.82 4.55
C GLY A 181 16.59 -11.04 4.27
N LYS A 182 15.31 -11.04 4.67
CA LYS A 182 14.35 -12.10 4.37
C LYS A 182 13.57 -11.76 3.10
N ALA A 183 13.40 -12.75 2.22
CA ALA A 183 12.79 -12.54 0.91
C ALA A 183 11.26 -12.57 0.90
N GLU A 184 10.64 -13.20 1.89
CA GLU A 184 9.19 -13.45 1.93
C GLU A 184 8.37 -12.16 1.78
N TYR A 185 8.56 -11.19 2.67
CA TYR A 185 7.79 -9.96 2.65
C TYR A 185 8.04 -9.09 1.40
N PRO A 186 9.30 -8.80 1.00
CA PRO A 186 9.54 -8.05 -0.24
C PRO A 186 8.93 -8.71 -1.48
N ASN A 187 8.94 -10.04 -1.55
CA ASN A 187 8.35 -10.78 -2.67
C ASN A 187 6.81 -10.70 -2.66
N LEU A 188 6.17 -10.70 -1.49
CA LEU A 188 4.72 -10.48 -1.39
C LEU A 188 4.32 -9.11 -1.93
N VAL A 189 5.04 -8.05 -1.54
CA VAL A 189 4.78 -6.68 -2.01
C VAL A 189 5.00 -6.56 -3.51
N ARG A 190 6.13 -7.10 -4.00
CA ARG A 190 6.43 -7.13 -5.45
C ARG A 190 5.35 -7.88 -6.23
N ALA A 191 4.96 -9.06 -5.77
CA ALA A 191 3.92 -9.84 -6.42
C ALA A 191 2.58 -9.11 -6.46
N ALA A 192 2.19 -8.43 -5.37
CA ALA A 192 0.98 -7.62 -5.35
C ALA A 192 1.07 -6.45 -6.34
N TRP A 193 2.19 -5.72 -6.35
CA TRP A 193 2.44 -4.62 -7.28
C TRP A 193 2.37 -5.07 -8.74
N GLU A 194 3.20 -6.04 -9.14
CA GLU A 194 3.34 -6.47 -10.53
C GLU A 194 2.07 -7.15 -11.06
N LYS A 195 1.39 -7.96 -10.24
CA LYS A 195 0.23 -8.75 -10.70
C LYS A 195 -1.10 -8.02 -10.60
N HIS A 196 -1.26 -7.11 -9.63
CA HIS A 196 -2.56 -6.50 -9.36
C HIS A 196 -2.61 -5.00 -9.63
N TRP A 197 -1.48 -4.30 -9.60
CA TRP A 197 -1.47 -2.82 -9.65
C TRP A 197 -0.66 -2.25 -10.80
N SER A 198 0.12 -3.08 -11.50
CA SER A 198 0.80 -2.69 -12.72
C SER A 198 -0.19 -2.10 -13.72
N TRP A 199 0.19 -0.96 -14.29
CA TRP A 199 -0.55 -0.23 -15.29
C TRP A 199 0.44 0.58 -16.13
N GLN A 200 0.26 0.53 -17.45
CA GLN A 200 0.99 1.34 -18.39
C GLN A 200 -0.01 2.21 -19.18
N PRO A 201 0.32 3.47 -19.45
CA PRO A 201 -0.46 4.32 -20.33
C PRO A 201 -0.59 3.69 -21.72
N GLU A 202 -1.78 3.74 -22.31
CA GLU A 202 -2.06 3.21 -23.65
C GLU A 202 -1.12 3.79 -24.74
N GLN A 203 -0.62 5.03 -24.56
CA GLN A 203 0.32 5.67 -25.48
C GLN A 203 1.70 4.99 -25.53
N LEU A 204 2.18 4.41 -24.41
CA LEU A 204 3.43 3.63 -24.41
C LEU A 204 3.24 2.25 -25.06
N ALA A 205 2.05 1.65 -24.90
CA ALA A 205 1.71 0.40 -25.57
C ALA A 205 1.64 0.57 -27.10
N ALA A 206 1.05 1.68 -27.58
CA ALA A 206 0.99 1.99 -29.02
C ALA A 206 2.38 2.30 -29.63
N GLY A 207 3.25 3.04 -28.90
CA GLY A 207 4.61 3.35 -29.35
C GLY A 207 5.54 2.13 -29.41
N ALA A 208 5.39 1.18 -28.47
CA ALA A 208 6.13 -0.08 -28.47
C ALA A 208 5.73 -1.00 -29.63
N VAL A 209 4.44 -1.05 -29.98
CA VAL A 209 3.93 -1.83 -31.12
C VAL A 209 4.33 -1.18 -32.47
N ALA A 210 4.33 0.15 -32.57
CA ALA A 210 4.78 0.85 -33.77
C ALA A 210 6.28 0.65 -34.07
N SER A 211 7.11 0.61 -33.02
CA SER A 211 8.57 0.39 -33.14
C SER A 211 8.93 -1.05 -33.55
N ALA A 212 8.03 -2.02 -33.30
CA ALA A 212 8.23 -3.43 -33.65
C ALA A 212 7.83 -3.78 -35.09
N THR A 213 7.22 -2.85 -35.84
CA THR A 213 6.64 -3.11 -37.17
C THR A 213 7.40 -2.43 -38.32
N THR A 214 8.62 -1.92 -38.11
CA THR A 214 9.44 -1.43 -39.23
C THR A 214 10.12 -2.61 -39.93
N PRO A 215 9.75 -2.98 -41.16
CA PRO A 215 10.52 -3.97 -41.92
C PRO A 215 11.83 -3.30 -42.35
N ALA A 216 12.94 -3.99 -42.12
CA ALA A 216 14.21 -3.61 -42.75
C ALA A 216 14.04 -3.74 -44.27
N ASN A 217 14.22 -2.62 -44.99
CA ASN A 217 14.45 -2.61 -46.44
C ASN A 217 15.88 -3.04 -46.75
#